data_AF-A0A957YLQ9-F1
#
_entry.id   AF-A0A957YLQ9-F1
#
_cell.length_a   1.000
_cell.length_b   1.000
_cell.length_c   1.000
_cell.angle_alpha   90.00
_cell.angle_beta   90.00
_cell.angle_gamma   90.00
#
_symmetry.space_group_name_H-M   'P 1'
#
loop_
_entity.id
_entity.type
_entity.pdbx_description
1 polymer ?
#
loop_
_entity_poly.entity_id
_entity_poly.type
_entity_poly.pdbx_seq_one_letter_code
_entity_poly.pdbx_strand_id
1 'polypeptide(L)'
;VPIRTNGPSSGEAYRSDENFNTKGFFTSAGTWRVGIDYEGNPSYAYPYRWAVGNLDQLEQRVINDNVEYYLMPGQRALITGSIQLLDVPGDRDTVEFWAGLIHEEVRIDTFNDHVSPTPILIGF
;
A
#
# COMPACT_ATOMS: atom_id res chain seq x y z
N VAL A 1 -10.67 14.91 10.60
CA VAL A 1 -11.32 13.63 11.02
C VAL A 1 -10.24 12.56 11.15
N PRO A 2 -10.39 11.56 12.03
CA PRO A 2 -9.47 10.42 12.10
C PRO A 2 -9.43 9.68 10.76
N ILE A 3 -8.25 9.18 10.38
CA ILE A 3 -8.06 8.36 9.18
C ILE A 3 -8.01 6.90 9.62
N ARG A 4 -9.01 6.12 9.23
CA ARG A 4 -9.03 4.67 9.43
C ARG A 4 -8.07 4.01 8.46
N THR A 5 -7.29 3.05 8.91
CA THR A 5 -6.35 2.30 8.09
C THR A 5 -6.31 0.82 8.48
N ASN A 6 -5.75 -0.02 7.63
CA ASN A 6 -5.53 -1.44 7.87
C ASN A 6 -4.21 -1.89 7.27
N GLY A 7 -3.70 -3.02 7.76
CA GLY A 7 -2.36 -3.47 7.44
C GLY A 7 -2.13 -3.96 5.99
N PRO A 8 -0.92 -4.50 5.72
CA PRO A 8 0.19 -4.70 6.67
C PRO A 8 0.74 -3.42 7.30
N SER A 9 1.41 -3.53 8.45
CA SER A 9 2.06 -2.38 9.10
C SER A 9 3.14 -1.79 8.19
N SER A 10 3.40 -0.48 8.33
CA SER A 10 4.62 0.12 7.74
C SER A 10 5.85 -0.72 8.10
N GLY A 11 6.76 -0.84 7.14
CA GLY A 11 7.97 -1.66 7.24
C GLY A 11 7.80 -3.10 6.72
N GLU A 12 6.57 -3.57 6.46
CA GLU A 12 6.36 -4.90 5.88
C GLU A 12 7.07 -5.03 4.53
N ALA A 13 7.77 -6.14 4.35
CA ALA A 13 8.42 -6.48 3.09
C ALA A 13 7.51 -7.36 2.23
N TYR A 14 7.45 -7.04 0.95
CA TYR A 14 6.81 -7.86 -0.06
C TYR A 14 7.86 -8.56 -0.93
N ARG A 15 7.51 -9.73 -1.43
CA ARG A 15 8.08 -10.29 -2.66
C ARG A 15 7.14 -9.98 -3.83
N SER A 16 7.67 -9.98 -5.05
CA SER A 16 6.85 -9.65 -6.22
C SER A 16 5.75 -10.66 -6.53
N ASP A 17 5.85 -11.89 -5.99
CA ASP A 17 4.82 -12.93 -6.03
C ASP A 17 3.74 -12.78 -4.93
N GLU A 18 3.87 -11.78 -4.06
CA GLU A 18 2.92 -11.47 -2.98
C GLU A 18 2.08 -10.21 -3.31
N ASN A 19 0.98 -10.06 -2.59
CA ASN A 19 0.16 -8.85 -2.52
C ASN A 19 -0.53 -8.72 -1.15
N PHE A 20 -1.26 -7.64 -0.93
CA PHE A 20 -2.00 -7.39 0.32
C PHE A 20 -2.93 -8.55 0.76
N ASN A 21 -3.56 -9.27 -0.18
CA ASN A 21 -4.41 -10.42 0.13
C ASN A 21 -3.57 -11.62 0.60
N THR A 22 -2.45 -11.90 -0.04
CA THR A 22 -1.55 -12.99 0.39
C THR A 22 -0.94 -12.73 1.77
N LYS A 23 -0.81 -11.46 2.17
CA LYS A 23 -0.43 -11.05 3.53
C LYS A 23 -1.58 -11.10 4.55
N GLY A 24 -2.79 -11.46 4.13
CA GLY A 24 -3.96 -11.57 4.99
C GLY A 24 -4.70 -10.24 5.27
N PHE A 25 -4.39 -9.18 4.53
CA PHE A 25 -4.98 -7.86 4.75
C PHE A 25 -5.90 -7.44 3.61
N PHE A 26 -7.07 -8.06 3.57
CA PHE A 26 -8.11 -7.83 2.57
C PHE A 26 -8.60 -6.37 2.53
N THR A 27 -9.24 -6.01 1.44
CA THR A 27 -9.92 -4.72 1.27
C THR A 27 -10.98 -4.51 2.36
N SER A 28 -11.04 -3.31 2.91
CA SER A 28 -12.07 -2.91 3.88
C SER A 28 -12.55 -1.51 3.49
N ALA A 29 -13.85 -1.39 3.18
CA ALA A 29 -14.44 -0.14 2.74
C ALA A 29 -14.05 1.05 3.63
N GLY A 30 -13.60 2.13 2.99
CA GLY A 30 -13.27 3.38 3.66
C GLY A 30 -11.95 3.40 4.45
N THR A 31 -11.13 2.34 4.41
CA THR A 31 -9.76 2.44 4.92
C THR A 31 -8.86 3.16 3.93
N TRP A 32 -7.89 3.89 4.49
CA TRP A 32 -6.81 4.50 3.73
C TRP A 32 -5.57 3.63 3.80
N ARG A 33 -4.88 3.47 2.67
CA ARG A 33 -3.58 2.77 2.57
C ARG A 33 -2.66 3.50 1.61
N VAL A 34 -1.36 3.40 1.83
CA VAL A 34 -0.35 3.86 0.87
C VAL A 34 0.13 2.64 0.11
N GLY A 35 0.18 2.69 -1.21
CA GLY A 35 0.62 1.56 -2.03
C GLY A 35 1.61 1.93 -3.11
N ILE A 36 2.28 0.90 -3.62
CA ILE A 36 3.08 0.95 -4.84
C ILE A 36 2.38 0.10 -5.90
N ASP A 37 2.29 0.65 -7.11
CA ASP A 37 1.89 -0.04 -8.31
C ASP A 37 2.97 0.12 -9.39
N TYR A 38 2.81 -0.59 -10.51
CA TYR A 38 3.82 -0.62 -11.56
C TYR A 38 3.25 -0.81 -12.96
N GLU A 39 4.06 -0.44 -13.93
CA GLU A 39 3.71 -0.48 -15.34
C GLU A 39 3.39 -1.92 -15.78
N GLY A 40 2.22 -2.10 -16.39
CA GLY A 40 1.80 -3.41 -16.89
C GLY A 40 1.41 -4.41 -15.81
N ASN A 41 1.20 -3.97 -14.55
CA ASN A 41 0.70 -4.83 -13.48
C ASN A 41 -0.56 -5.62 -13.91
N PRO A 42 -0.49 -6.96 -13.96
CA PRO A 42 -1.62 -7.81 -14.34
C PRO A 42 -2.57 -8.12 -13.17
N SER A 43 -2.23 -7.66 -11.96
CA SER A 43 -2.92 -7.94 -10.71
C SER A 43 -3.87 -6.80 -10.31
N TYR A 44 -4.25 -6.77 -9.03
CA TYR A 44 -4.97 -5.65 -8.43
C TYR A 44 -4.13 -4.38 -8.49
N ALA A 45 -4.78 -3.24 -8.77
CA ALA A 45 -4.15 -1.93 -8.65
C ALA A 45 -3.56 -1.76 -7.25
N TYR A 46 -2.32 -1.29 -7.14
CA TYR A 46 -1.55 -1.18 -5.89
C TYR A 46 -1.40 -2.50 -5.13
N PRO A 47 -0.78 -3.55 -5.70
CA PRO A 47 -0.72 -4.86 -5.07
C PRO A 47 0.10 -4.87 -3.78
N TYR A 48 1.09 -3.98 -3.69
CA TYR A 48 1.92 -3.75 -2.50
C TYR A 48 1.39 -2.52 -1.78
N ARG A 49 0.83 -2.66 -0.58
CA ARG A 49 0.33 -1.50 0.15
C ARG A 49 0.31 -1.71 1.65
N TRP A 50 0.51 -0.63 2.38
CA TRP A 50 0.67 -0.61 3.83
C TRP A 50 -0.40 0.26 4.48
N ALA A 51 -0.58 0.04 5.78
CA ALA A 51 -1.27 0.96 6.66
C ALA A 51 -0.60 2.34 6.62
N VAL A 52 -1.38 3.37 6.95
CA VAL A 52 -0.89 4.76 7.08
C VAL A 52 -0.14 4.92 8.42
N GLY A 53 1.00 4.23 8.54
CA GLY A 53 1.88 4.23 9.72
C GLY A 53 2.14 2.82 10.27
N ASN A 54 2.91 2.76 11.36
CA ASN A 54 3.10 1.51 12.10
C ASN A 54 1.88 1.26 12.99
N LEU A 55 1.31 0.05 12.95
CA LEU A 55 0.05 -0.24 13.65
C LEU A 55 0.15 -0.10 15.18
N ASP A 56 1.35 -0.27 15.75
CA ASP A 56 1.67 -0.08 17.16
C ASP A 56 1.73 1.39 17.60
N GLN A 57 1.87 2.32 16.64
CA GLN A 57 1.89 3.77 16.86
C GLN A 57 0.54 4.45 16.60
N LEU A 58 -0.44 3.71 16.08
CA LEU A 58 -1.77 4.21 15.76
C LEU A 58 -2.74 4.04 16.94
N GLU A 59 -3.78 4.87 16.97
CA GLU A 59 -4.85 4.71 17.94
C GLU A 59 -5.67 3.46 17.59
N GLN A 60 -5.71 2.50 18.51
CA GLN A 60 -6.49 1.28 18.37
C GLN A 60 -7.86 1.46 19.02
N ARG A 61 -8.91 1.03 18.32
CA ARG A 61 -10.28 1.02 18.83
C ARG A 61 -10.92 -0.33 18.55
N VAL A 62 -11.63 -0.88 19.53
CA VAL A 62 -12.47 -2.06 19.33
C VAL A 62 -13.86 -1.60 18.92
N ILE A 63 -14.28 -1.96 17.72
CA ILE A 63 -15.59 -1.61 17.16
C ILE A 63 -16.20 -2.89 16.57
N ASN A 64 -17.39 -3.27 17.04
CA ASN A 64 -18.06 -4.52 16.64
C ASN A 64 -17.11 -5.74 16.73
N ASP A 65 -16.40 -5.86 17.86
CA ASP A 65 -15.41 -6.91 18.14
C ASP A 65 -14.19 -6.95 17.21
N ASN A 66 -14.00 -5.95 16.35
CA ASN A 66 -12.83 -5.82 15.48
C ASN A 66 -11.90 -4.72 16.00
N VAL A 67 -10.59 -5.01 15.99
CA VAL A 67 -9.57 -3.99 16.24
C VAL A 67 -9.38 -3.17 14.97
N GLU A 68 -9.61 -1.87 15.10
CA GLU A 68 -9.43 -0.89 14.04
C GLU A 68 -8.35 0.11 14.41
N TYR A 69 -7.62 0.60 13.39
CA TYR A 69 -6.47 1.49 13.56
C TYR A 69 -6.75 2.85 12.96
N TYR A 70 -6.38 3.89 13.70
CA TYR A 70 -6.64 5.27 13.34
C TYR A 70 -5.40 6.14 13.47
N LEU A 71 -5.09 6.88 12.40
CA LEU A 71 -4.23 8.05 12.49
C LEU A 71 -5.10 9.25 12.90
N MET A 72 -4.81 9.85 14.05
CA MET A 72 -5.65 10.88 14.62
C MET A 72 -5.45 12.25 13.96
N PRO A 73 -6.45 13.15 14.01
CA PRO A 73 -6.34 14.47 13.42
C PRO A 73 -5.09 15.22 13.88
N GLY A 74 -4.34 15.79 12.93
CA GLY A 74 -3.11 16.54 13.20
C GLY A 74 -1.86 15.68 13.33
N GLN A 75 -1.98 14.35 13.38
CA GLN A 75 -0.83 13.45 13.36
C GLN A 75 -0.27 13.27 11.95
N ARG A 76 0.99 12.83 11.90
CA ARG A 76 1.69 12.44 10.68
C ARG A 76 2.31 11.06 10.88
N ALA A 77 2.34 10.28 9.81
CA ALA A 77 2.98 8.98 9.79
C ALA A 77 4.06 8.97 8.71
N LEU A 78 5.15 8.27 8.98
CA LEU A 78 6.11 7.85 7.97
C LEU A 78 5.78 6.41 7.59
N ILE A 79 5.65 6.16 6.30
CA ILE A 79 5.42 4.82 5.76
C ILE A 79 6.71 4.39 5.08
N THR A 80 7.17 3.19 5.42
CA THR A 80 8.29 2.53 4.76
C THR A 80 7.85 1.15 4.30
N GLY A 81 8.61 0.57 3.38
CA GLY A 81 8.36 -0.77 2.88
C GLY A 81 9.43 -1.15 1.86
N SER A 82 9.44 -2.43 1.49
CA SER A 82 10.31 -2.95 0.45
C SER A 82 9.57 -3.96 -0.42
N ILE A 83 10.00 -4.06 -1.67
CA ILE A 83 9.52 -5.06 -2.62
C ILE A 83 10.76 -5.76 -3.18
N GLN A 84 10.88 -7.05 -2.93
CA GLN A 84 11.88 -7.90 -3.56
C GLN A 84 11.33 -8.39 -4.89
N LEU A 85 11.90 -7.91 -5.98
CA LEU A 85 11.62 -8.42 -7.32
C LEU A 85 12.30 -9.78 -7.49
N LEU A 86 11.50 -10.81 -7.79
CA LEU A 86 11.98 -12.17 -7.99
C LEU A 86 12.26 -12.48 -9.46
N ASP A 87 11.51 -11.83 -10.34
CA ASP A 87 11.60 -11.94 -11.80
C ASP A 87 11.45 -10.54 -12.41
N VAL A 88 11.77 -10.41 -13.70
CA VAL A 88 11.61 -9.17 -14.46
C VAL A 88 10.12 -8.94 -14.77
N PRO A 89 9.46 -7.91 -14.21
CA PRO A 89 8.06 -7.65 -14.49
C PRO A 89 7.85 -7.30 -15.97
N GLY A 90 6.91 -8.00 -16.61
CA GLY A 90 6.51 -7.71 -17.99
C GLY A 90 7.58 -7.95 -19.05
N ASP A 91 8.65 -8.71 -18.75
CA ASP A 91 9.78 -8.97 -19.65
C ASP A 91 10.44 -7.69 -20.19
N ARG A 92 10.53 -6.64 -19.37
CA ARG A 92 11.14 -5.34 -19.73
C ARG A 92 12.38 -5.04 -18.91
N ASP A 93 13.42 -4.53 -19.57
CA ASP A 93 14.66 -4.09 -18.93
C ASP A 93 14.44 -2.90 -17.96
N THR A 94 13.40 -2.10 -18.20
CA THR A 94 13.01 -0.97 -17.33
C THR A 94 11.51 -0.98 -17.11
N VAL A 95 11.10 -0.84 -15.85
CA VAL A 95 9.69 -0.82 -15.44
C VAL A 95 9.47 0.40 -14.54
N GLU A 96 8.41 1.17 -14.81
CA GLU A 96 8.02 2.28 -13.93
C GLU A 96 7.23 1.77 -12.73
N PHE A 97 7.61 2.24 -11.55
CA PHE A 97 6.88 2.05 -10.30
C PHE A 97 6.40 3.41 -9.78
N TRP A 98 5.22 3.48 -9.18
CA TRP A 98 4.69 4.71 -8.61
C TRP A 98 3.95 4.46 -7.31
N ALA A 99 3.83 5.50 -6.50
CA ALA A 99 3.06 5.47 -5.28
C ALA A 99 1.61 5.91 -5.51
N GLY A 100 0.74 5.53 -4.58
CA GLY A 100 -0.62 6.06 -4.52
C GLY A 100 -1.18 6.04 -3.11
N LEU A 101 -2.13 6.95 -2.89
CA LEU A 101 -2.92 7.02 -1.66
C LEU A 101 -4.34 6.50 -1.94
N ILE A 102 -4.64 5.35 -1.37
CA ILE A 102 -5.80 4.54 -1.73
C ILE A 102 -6.87 4.75 -0.66
N HIS A 103 -8.08 5.07 -1.10
CA HIS A 103 -9.28 5.01 -0.27
C HIS A 103 -10.09 3.80 -0.73
N GLU A 104 -10.05 2.72 0.05
CA GLU A 104 -10.56 1.41 -0.35
C GLU A 104 -12.07 1.43 -0.64
N GLU A 105 -12.46 0.75 -1.72
CA GLU A 105 -13.82 0.75 -2.32
C GLU A 105 -14.37 2.14 -2.72
N VAL A 106 -13.49 3.14 -2.77
CA VAL A 106 -13.79 4.47 -3.31
C VAL A 106 -12.88 4.71 -4.52
N ARG A 107 -13.29 5.64 -5.40
CA ARG A 107 -12.43 6.09 -6.50
C ARG A 107 -11.12 6.64 -5.91
N ILE A 108 -9.99 6.13 -6.42
CA ILE A 108 -8.68 6.76 -6.21
C ILE A 108 -8.68 8.05 -7.03
N ASP A 109 -8.52 9.19 -6.35
CA ASP A 109 -8.44 10.48 -7.02
C ASP A 109 -7.20 10.53 -7.90
N THR A 110 -7.28 11.14 -9.07
CA THR A 110 -6.14 11.32 -9.99
C THR A 110 -4.93 12.00 -9.34
N PHE A 111 -5.15 12.86 -8.34
CA PHE A 111 -4.07 13.47 -7.58
C PHE A 111 -3.33 12.48 -6.67
N ASN A 112 -4.01 11.43 -6.24
CA ASN A 112 -3.49 10.38 -5.37
C ASN A 112 -3.01 9.15 -6.13
N ASP A 113 -3.15 9.13 -7.45
CA ASP A 113 -2.76 8.05 -8.35
C ASP A 113 -1.48 8.42 -9.09
N HIS A 114 -0.65 7.43 -9.46
CA HIS A 114 0.58 7.64 -10.24
C HIS A 114 1.52 8.72 -9.66
N VAL A 115 1.66 8.74 -8.33
CA VAL A 115 2.52 9.72 -7.64
C VAL A 115 3.98 9.33 -7.80
N SER A 116 4.77 10.24 -8.36
CA SER A 116 6.22 10.10 -8.55
C SER A 116 6.64 8.79 -9.27
N PRO A 117 6.21 8.59 -10.54
CA PRO A 117 6.68 7.46 -11.35
C PRO A 117 8.20 7.43 -11.40
N THR A 118 8.76 6.26 -11.13
CA THR A 118 10.20 6.04 -10.99
C THR A 118 10.59 4.83 -11.84
N PRO A 119 11.46 5.01 -12.85
CA PRO A 119 11.96 3.90 -13.64
C PRO A 119 12.96 3.07 -12.84
N ILE A 120 12.75 1.76 -12.79
CA ILE A 120 13.67 0.80 -12.18
C ILE A 120 14.24 -0.09 -13.28
N LEU A 121 15.57 -0.11 -13.41
CA LEU A 121 16.29 -0.99 -14.33
C LEU A 121 16.47 -2.37 -13.70
N ILE A 122 16.04 -3.42 -14.39
CA ILE A 122 16.02 -4.80 -13.89
C ILE A 122 16.79 -5.68 -14.86
N GLY A 123 17.96 -6.17 -14.44
CA GLY A 123 18.79 -7.08 -15.23
C GLY A 123 20.24 -6.62 -15.37
N PHE A 124 21.16 -7.48 -14.95
CA PHE A 124 22.54 -7.60 -15.46
C PHE A 124 23.00 -9.06 -15.30
#